data_AF-A0AAN6VXX4-F1
#
_entry.id   AF-A0AAN6VXX4-F1
#
_cell.length_a   1.000
_cell.length_b   1.000
_cell.length_c   1.000
_cell.angle_alpha   90.00
_cell.angle_beta   90.00
_cell.angle_gamma   90.00
#
_symmetry.space_group_name_H-M   'P 1'
#
loop_
_entity.id
_entity.type
_entity.pdbx_description
1 polymer ?
#
loop_
_entity_poly.entity_id
_entity_poly.type
_entity_poly.pdbx_seq_one_letter_code
_entity_poly.pdbx_strand_id
1 'polypeptide(L)'
;AMSRFQNMTLEKAQGNIHNLAKDQHGCRFLQKQLENRIPAEINLIFNEVLPHVHELMIDPFGNYLCQKLLEYCNDDERTALIKNSATDMVPIALNQHGTRALQKMIEHVSNEVQVRMITNALHLQVVTLIQDLNGNHVIQKCLNKLSPEDSSFIFKAVGENCVDVGTHRHGCCVLQRCIDHADGHQKTWLIKCITDNAYRLVQDPFGNYVIQYIIDLNEPTFTEPLVAQFRGHVLTLSKLKFSSNVVEKCLRCSSDESRNMIVSELLDAGNEIERCLRDSYANYVYQTALDHGTNDMKQRLVDLIRPHLPSIRNTPYGRRISAKISAFDASGITANTPARPPVPSDQTGGQVSIRPAHQRGISNSTNSTSSTFQGYTHSINGANGNGNHVAAITYPGQAPPQSPRGQQPPPQFPPGGQASGNFF
;
A
#
# COMPACT_ATOMS: atom_id res chain seq x y z
N ALA A 1 25.19 -9.46 -36.05
CA ALA A 1 25.50 -8.66 -34.84
C ALA A 1 26.26 -9.47 -33.78
N MET A 2 25.75 -10.61 -33.28
CA MET A 2 26.47 -11.44 -32.29
C MET A 2 27.84 -11.97 -32.73
N SER A 3 28.05 -12.22 -34.04
CA SER A 3 29.33 -12.68 -34.59
C SER A 3 30.49 -11.68 -34.41
N ARG A 4 30.21 -10.37 -34.27
CA ARG A 4 31.26 -9.33 -34.12
C ARG A 4 32.09 -9.51 -32.83
N PHE A 5 31.48 -10.07 -31.79
CA PHE A 5 32.09 -10.17 -30.45
C PHE A 5 32.56 -11.58 -30.09
N GLN A 6 32.31 -12.58 -30.94
CA GLN A 6 32.64 -13.99 -30.65
C GLN A 6 34.14 -14.26 -30.48
N ASN A 7 34.99 -13.46 -31.12
CA ASN A 7 36.46 -13.56 -31.07
C ASN A 7 37.14 -12.25 -30.61
N MET A 8 36.37 -11.34 -30.01
CA MET A 8 36.90 -10.08 -29.50
C MET A 8 37.52 -10.33 -28.12
N THR A 9 38.76 -9.87 -27.91
CA THR A 9 39.38 -9.86 -26.59
C THR A 9 39.23 -8.48 -25.97
N LEU A 10 39.34 -8.38 -24.64
CA LEU A 10 39.18 -7.12 -23.95
C LEU A 10 40.29 -6.13 -24.31
N GLU A 11 41.51 -6.59 -24.59
CA GLU A 11 42.62 -5.74 -25.02
C GLU A 11 42.30 -5.01 -26.34
N LYS A 12 41.57 -5.68 -27.26
CA LYS A 12 41.10 -5.06 -28.51
C LYS A 12 39.94 -4.08 -28.30
N ALA A 13 39.29 -4.13 -27.14
CA ALA A 13 38.25 -3.20 -26.75
C ALA A 13 38.80 -1.92 -26.12
N GLN A 14 40.07 -1.93 -25.67
CA GLN A 14 40.70 -0.83 -24.97
C GLN A 14 40.68 0.46 -25.80
N GLY A 15 40.32 1.57 -25.16
CA GLY A 15 40.09 2.87 -25.80
C GLY A 15 38.72 3.02 -26.45
N ASN A 16 37.88 1.99 -26.44
CA ASN A 16 36.54 1.99 -27.01
C ASN A 16 35.48 1.37 -26.06
N ILE A 17 35.81 1.14 -24.78
CA ILE A 17 34.90 0.50 -23.83
C ILE A 17 33.66 1.34 -23.58
N HIS A 18 33.83 2.67 -23.48
CA HIS A 18 32.71 3.59 -23.32
C HIS A 18 31.66 3.40 -24.43
N ASN A 19 32.08 3.37 -25.71
CA ASN A 19 31.17 3.20 -26.83
C ASN A 19 30.55 1.79 -26.86
N LEU A 20 31.32 0.76 -26.50
CA LEU A 20 30.82 -0.61 -26.39
C LEU A 20 29.78 -0.75 -25.28
N ALA A 21 29.93 -0.03 -24.16
CA ALA A 21 28.97 -0.04 -23.07
C ALA A 21 27.59 0.49 -23.48
N LYS A 22 27.53 1.37 -24.49
CA LYS A 22 26.30 1.91 -25.07
C LYS A 22 25.73 1.09 -26.23
N ASP A 23 26.45 0.05 -26.66
CA ASP A 23 25.95 -0.93 -27.63
C ASP A 23 25.35 -2.13 -26.90
N GLN A 24 24.20 -2.62 -27.38
CA GLN A 24 23.51 -3.75 -26.75
C GLN A 24 24.39 -5.00 -26.63
N HIS A 25 25.15 -5.33 -27.68
CA HIS A 25 25.99 -6.51 -27.71
C HIS A 25 27.37 -6.25 -27.08
N GLY A 26 27.92 -5.06 -27.27
CA GLY A 26 29.14 -4.59 -26.62
C GLY A 26 29.00 -4.61 -25.10
N CYS A 27 27.90 -4.10 -24.55
CA CYS A 27 27.62 -4.10 -23.12
C CYS A 27 27.51 -5.52 -22.56
N ARG A 28 26.86 -6.44 -23.30
CA ARG A 28 26.78 -7.86 -22.92
C ARG A 28 28.15 -8.53 -22.95
N PHE A 29 28.98 -8.23 -23.93
CA PHE A 29 30.37 -8.69 -23.99
C PHE A 29 31.15 -8.20 -22.75
N LEU A 30 31.08 -6.91 -22.42
CA LEU A 30 31.78 -6.33 -21.26
C LEU A 30 31.29 -6.91 -19.93
N GLN A 31 29.98 -7.15 -19.76
CA GLN A 31 29.43 -7.84 -18.58
C GLN A 31 30.03 -9.24 -18.42
N LYS A 32 30.17 -9.99 -19.52
CA LYS A 32 30.76 -11.33 -19.49
C LYS A 32 32.24 -11.30 -19.12
N GLN A 33 32.99 -10.28 -19.54
CA GLN A 33 34.39 -10.12 -19.13
C GLN A 33 34.51 -9.85 -17.61
N LEU A 34 33.61 -9.03 -17.05
CA LEU A 34 33.55 -8.82 -15.60
C LEU A 34 33.24 -10.11 -14.82
N GLU A 35 32.39 -10.99 -15.36
CA GLU A 35 32.04 -12.28 -14.73
C GLU A 35 33.21 -13.26 -14.63
N ASN A 36 34.25 -13.12 -15.48
CA ASN A 36 35.46 -13.93 -15.40
C ASN A 36 36.32 -13.58 -14.16
N ARG A 37 36.05 -12.43 -13.50
CA ARG A 37 36.72 -11.95 -12.28
C ARG A 37 38.25 -11.85 -12.42
N ILE A 38 38.73 -11.50 -13.61
CA ILE A 38 40.16 -11.28 -13.86
C ILE A 38 40.49 -9.83 -13.43
N PRO A 39 41.37 -9.61 -12.42
CA PRO A 39 41.61 -8.26 -11.88
C PRO A 39 42.09 -7.24 -12.92
N ALA A 40 42.94 -7.67 -13.86
CA ALA A 40 43.41 -6.81 -14.95
C ALA A 40 42.28 -6.37 -15.88
N GLU A 41 41.33 -7.26 -16.17
CA GLU A 41 40.17 -6.96 -17.02
C GLU A 41 39.20 -6.01 -16.32
N ILE A 42 38.92 -6.24 -15.03
CA ILE A 42 38.09 -5.34 -14.22
C ILE A 42 38.70 -3.94 -14.17
N ASN A 43 40.01 -3.83 -13.91
CA ASN A 43 40.72 -2.55 -13.88
C ASN A 43 40.66 -1.81 -15.22
N LEU A 44 40.82 -2.54 -16.34
CA LEU A 44 40.74 -1.95 -17.67
C LEU A 44 39.33 -1.39 -17.94
N ILE A 45 38.27 -2.16 -17.65
CA ILE A 45 36.88 -1.70 -17.77
C ILE A 45 36.61 -0.53 -16.82
N PHE A 46 37.04 -0.62 -15.57
CA PHE A 46 36.85 0.41 -14.55
C PHE A 46 37.44 1.76 -14.99
N ASN A 47 38.68 1.78 -15.47
CA ASN A 47 39.37 3.01 -15.84
C ASN A 47 38.68 3.75 -17.00
N GLU A 48 38.08 3.02 -17.95
CA GLU A 48 37.34 3.63 -19.07
C GLU A 48 35.87 3.96 -18.71
N VAL A 49 35.28 3.26 -17.74
CA VAL A 49 33.90 3.53 -17.27
C VAL A 49 33.86 4.69 -16.27
N LEU A 50 34.86 4.81 -15.39
CA LEU A 50 34.86 5.76 -14.26
C LEU A 50 34.55 7.21 -14.67
N PRO A 51 35.17 7.81 -15.71
CA PRO A 51 34.89 9.19 -16.10
C PRO A 51 33.47 9.40 -16.66
N HIS A 52 32.84 8.33 -17.12
CA HIS A 52 31.55 8.33 -17.82
C HIS A 52 30.44 7.62 -17.02
N VAL A 53 30.69 7.31 -15.74
CA VAL A 53 29.78 6.45 -14.96
C VAL A 53 28.37 7.04 -14.86
N HIS A 54 28.23 8.35 -14.67
CA HIS A 54 26.94 9.02 -14.57
C HIS A 54 26.12 8.91 -15.86
N GLU A 55 26.78 9.09 -17.01
CA GLU A 55 26.19 8.94 -18.35
C GLU A 55 25.78 7.49 -18.62
N LEU A 56 26.63 6.52 -18.26
CA LEU A 56 26.37 5.11 -18.47
C LEU A 56 25.27 4.58 -17.54
N MET A 57 25.14 5.09 -16.31
CA MET A 57 24.08 4.67 -15.38
C MET A 57 22.68 4.97 -15.93
N ILE A 58 22.50 6.02 -16.72
CA ILE A 58 21.21 6.39 -17.32
C ILE A 58 21.02 5.84 -18.74
N ASP A 59 22.03 5.20 -19.31
CA ASP A 59 21.97 4.60 -20.64
C ASP A 59 21.15 3.30 -20.64
N PRO A 60 20.31 3.04 -21.67
CA PRO A 60 19.50 1.81 -21.76
C PRO A 60 20.28 0.50 -21.69
N PHE A 61 21.55 0.50 -22.10
CA PHE A 61 22.43 -0.67 -22.04
C PHE A 61 23.53 -0.48 -20.98
N GLY A 62 24.17 0.69 -20.95
CA GLY A 62 25.30 0.99 -20.06
C GLY A 62 24.99 0.75 -18.58
N ASN A 63 23.74 0.97 -18.16
CA ASN A 63 23.33 0.78 -16.76
C ASN A 63 23.60 -0.65 -16.27
N TYR A 64 23.48 -1.66 -17.15
CA TYR A 64 23.75 -3.06 -16.78
C TYR A 64 25.24 -3.30 -16.57
N LEU A 65 26.12 -2.64 -17.34
CA LEU A 65 27.55 -2.69 -17.12
C LEU A 65 27.92 -2.06 -15.77
N CYS A 66 27.39 -0.87 -15.47
CA CYS A 66 27.61 -0.22 -14.18
C CYS A 66 27.16 -1.11 -13.01
N GLN A 67 25.98 -1.71 -13.11
CA GLN A 67 25.48 -2.65 -12.11
C GLN A 67 26.43 -3.84 -11.89
N LYS A 68 26.94 -4.43 -12.98
CA LYS A 68 27.86 -5.57 -12.93
C LYS A 68 29.22 -5.16 -12.37
N LEU A 69 29.73 -3.99 -12.74
CA LEU A 69 30.99 -3.45 -12.21
C LEU A 69 30.91 -3.23 -10.70
N LEU A 70 29.79 -2.72 -10.19
CA LEU A 70 29.56 -2.50 -8.76
C LEU A 70 29.60 -3.81 -7.93
N GLU A 71 29.27 -4.96 -8.52
CA GLU A 71 29.35 -6.28 -7.86
C GLU A 71 30.80 -6.75 -7.63
N TYR A 72 31.75 -6.28 -8.44
CA TYR A 72 33.13 -6.79 -8.44
C TYR A 72 34.19 -5.75 -8.09
N CYS A 73 33.82 -4.47 -8.02
CA CYS A 73 34.72 -3.42 -7.59
C CYS A 73 35.08 -3.55 -6.11
N ASN A 74 36.33 -3.22 -5.77
CA ASN A 74 36.75 -3.07 -4.38
C ASN A 74 36.21 -1.75 -3.78
N ASP A 75 36.47 -1.51 -2.51
CA ASP A 75 35.92 -0.35 -1.80
C ASP A 75 36.49 0.99 -2.30
N ASP A 76 37.74 1.05 -2.74
CA ASP A 76 38.34 2.28 -3.28
C ASP A 76 37.75 2.62 -4.66
N GLU A 77 37.62 1.62 -5.53
CA GLU A 77 36.97 1.72 -6.82
C GLU A 77 35.50 2.15 -6.67
N ARG A 78 34.77 1.52 -5.74
CA ARG A 78 33.37 1.87 -5.43
C ARG A 78 33.25 3.31 -4.94
N THR A 79 34.16 3.73 -4.07
CA THR A 79 34.20 5.11 -3.57
C THR A 79 34.44 6.10 -4.73
N ALA A 80 35.33 5.77 -5.67
CA ALA A 80 35.57 6.58 -6.86
C ALA A 80 34.34 6.67 -7.78
N LEU A 81 33.60 5.57 -7.98
CA LEU A 81 32.36 5.55 -8.78
C LEU A 81 31.27 6.43 -8.13
N ILE A 82 31.09 6.31 -6.81
CA ILE A 82 30.15 7.16 -6.05
C ILE A 82 30.55 8.64 -6.18
N LYS A 83 31.85 8.95 -6.07
CA LYS A 83 32.38 10.31 -6.23
C LYS A 83 32.04 10.91 -7.59
N ASN A 84 32.28 10.17 -8.67
CA ASN A 84 32.02 10.63 -10.03
C ASN A 84 30.53 10.71 -10.38
N SER A 85 29.66 10.11 -9.55
CA SER A 85 28.20 10.15 -9.74
C SER A 85 27.50 11.12 -8.78
N ALA A 86 28.22 11.74 -7.83
CA ALA A 86 27.62 12.44 -6.71
C ALA A 86 26.79 13.67 -7.12
N THR A 87 27.27 14.45 -8.09
CA THR A 87 26.58 15.64 -8.60
C THR A 87 25.29 15.30 -9.35
N ASP A 88 25.27 14.14 -9.99
CA ASP A 88 24.18 13.69 -10.86
C ASP A 88 23.29 12.63 -10.20
N MET A 89 23.50 12.35 -8.91
CA MET A 89 22.84 11.24 -8.22
C MET A 89 21.31 11.37 -8.21
N VAL A 90 20.79 12.59 -8.09
CA VAL A 90 19.35 12.87 -8.18
C VAL A 90 18.82 12.66 -9.61
N PRO A 91 19.40 13.28 -10.67
CA PRO A 91 19.05 12.95 -12.05
C PRO A 91 19.09 11.45 -12.37
N ILE A 92 20.10 10.73 -11.88
CA ILE A 92 20.22 9.28 -12.03
C ILE A 92 19.06 8.56 -11.33
N ALA A 93 18.72 8.94 -10.09
CA ALA A 93 17.63 8.34 -9.34
C ALA A 93 16.25 8.49 -10.02
N LEU A 94 16.03 9.64 -10.68
CA LEU A 94 14.78 9.96 -11.39
C LEU A 94 14.69 9.29 -12.77
N ASN A 95 15.79 8.72 -13.28
CA ASN A 95 15.83 8.05 -14.57
C ASN A 95 15.41 6.56 -14.48
N GLN A 96 14.69 6.08 -15.50
CA GLN A 96 14.17 4.70 -15.56
C GLN A 96 15.25 3.59 -15.52
N HIS A 97 16.44 3.87 -16.06
CA HIS A 97 17.60 2.98 -16.03
C HIS A 97 18.50 3.31 -14.85
N GLY A 98 18.73 4.61 -14.62
CA GLY A 98 19.56 5.13 -13.53
C GLY A 98 19.13 4.65 -12.15
N THR A 99 17.83 4.58 -11.87
CA THR A 99 17.30 4.05 -10.61
C THR A 99 17.79 2.63 -10.31
N ARG A 100 17.94 1.78 -11.33
CA ARG A 100 18.41 0.39 -11.15
C ARG A 100 19.89 0.36 -10.84
N ALA A 101 20.69 1.15 -11.55
CA ALA A 101 22.12 1.26 -11.29
C ALA A 101 22.42 1.89 -9.93
N LEU A 102 21.69 2.92 -9.52
CA LEU A 102 21.86 3.57 -8.23
C LEU A 102 21.40 2.68 -7.07
N GLN A 103 20.31 1.93 -7.23
CA GLN A 103 19.92 0.91 -6.25
C GLN A 103 21.03 -0.12 -6.06
N LYS A 104 21.64 -0.59 -7.16
CA LYS A 104 22.78 -1.53 -7.11
C LYS A 104 24.01 -0.93 -6.42
N MET A 105 24.27 0.35 -6.65
CA MET A 105 25.35 1.08 -5.97
C MET A 105 25.11 1.11 -4.46
N ILE A 106 23.89 1.47 -4.04
CA ILE A 106 23.50 1.49 -2.62
C ILE A 106 23.63 0.08 -2.02
N GLU A 107 23.18 -0.98 -2.69
CA GLU A 107 23.30 -2.36 -2.18
C GLU A 107 24.73 -2.74 -1.76
N HIS A 108 25.74 -2.21 -2.47
CA HIS A 108 27.14 -2.53 -2.25
C HIS A 108 27.87 -1.51 -1.38
N VAL A 109 27.24 -0.47 -0.83
CA VAL A 109 27.96 0.40 0.12
C VAL A 109 28.41 -0.41 1.34
N SER A 110 29.63 -0.18 1.79
CA SER A 110 30.31 -0.97 2.83
C SER A 110 30.98 -0.14 3.91
N ASN A 111 31.21 1.16 3.68
CA ASN A 111 31.88 2.04 4.62
C ASN A 111 31.22 3.41 4.74
N GLU A 112 31.54 4.12 5.82
CA GLU A 112 30.94 5.41 6.20
C GLU A 112 31.16 6.50 5.14
N VAL A 113 32.31 6.50 4.46
CA VAL A 113 32.62 7.50 3.42
C VAL A 113 31.63 7.38 2.27
N GLN A 114 31.40 6.16 1.78
CA GLN A 114 30.46 5.88 0.71
C GLN A 114 29.02 6.24 1.11
N VAL A 115 28.61 5.85 2.33
CA VAL A 115 27.28 6.18 2.87
C VAL A 115 27.10 7.69 2.91
N ARG A 116 28.05 8.43 3.51
CA ARG A 116 27.99 9.89 3.62
C ARG A 116 27.91 10.59 2.26
N MET A 117 28.60 10.08 1.25
CA MET A 117 28.53 10.66 -0.10
C MET A 117 27.14 10.51 -0.72
N ILE A 118 26.51 9.35 -0.54
CA ILE A 118 25.14 9.10 -1.02
C ILE A 118 24.13 9.93 -0.24
N THR A 119 24.21 9.97 1.10
CA THR A 119 23.27 10.74 1.90
C THR A 119 23.38 12.24 1.59
N ASN A 120 24.59 12.78 1.48
CA ASN A 120 24.80 14.19 1.09
C ASN A 120 24.23 14.51 -0.29
N ALA A 121 24.34 13.60 -1.27
CA ALA A 121 23.82 13.82 -2.61
C ALA A 121 22.27 13.79 -2.68
N LEU A 122 21.61 13.04 -1.78
CA LEU A 122 20.16 12.84 -1.82
C LEU A 122 19.36 13.71 -0.83
N HIS A 123 19.98 14.19 0.26
CA HIS A 123 19.23 14.71 1.41
C HIS A 123 18.29 15.89 1.13
N LEU A 124 18.63 16.78 0.20
CA LEU A 124 17.79 17.93 -0.15
C LEU A 124 16.62 17.59 -1.08
N GLN A 125 16.57 16.36 -1.62
CA GLN A 125 15.61 15.96 -2.66
C GLN A 125 14.77 14.75 -2.25
N VAL A 126 14.75 14.39 -0.96
CA VAL A 126 14.02 13.20 -0.47
C VAL A 126 12.56 13.22 -0.90
N VAL A 127 11.82 14.31 -0.68
CA VAL A 127 10.39 14.38 -1.02
C VAL A 127 10.18 14.24 -2.53
N THR A 128 10.98 14.94 -3.35
CA THR A 128 10.95 14.83 -4.81
C THR A 128 11.19 13.39 -5.27
N LEU A 129 12.18 12.71 -4.68
CA LEU A 129 12.50 11.33 -5.00
C LEU A 129 11.36 10.39 -4.60
N ILE A 130 10.76 10.56 -3.43
CA ILE A 130 9.62 9.75 -2.96
C ILE A 130 8.41 9.87 -3.90
N GLN A 131 8.16 11.08 -4.42
CA GLN A 131 7.02 11.33 -5.30
C GLN A 131 7.26 10.90 -6.76
N ASP A 132 8.51 10.64 -7.14
CA ASP A 132 8.84 10.18 -8.48
C ASP A 132 8.57 8.68 -8.70
N LEU A 133 8.28 8.31 -9.97
CA LEU A 133 8.04 6.92 -10.37
C LEU A 133 9.28 6.01 -10.19
N ASN A 134 10.48 6.56 -10.36
CA ASN A 134 11.75 5.83 -10.27
C ASN A 134 12.46 6.10 -8.94
N GLY A 135 12.44 7.36 -8.48
CA GLY A 135 13.13 7.82 -7.28
C GLY A 135 12.67 7.13 -6.00
N ASN A 136 11.38 6.76 -5.90
CA ASN A 136 10.83 6.13 -4.70
C ASN A 136 11.53 4.78 -4.40
N HIS A 137 12.00 4.08 -5.43
CA HIS A 137 12.74 2.83 -5.27
C HIS A 137 14.15 3.05 -4.71
N VAL A 138 14.77 4.19 -5.01
CA VAL A 138 16.07 4.57 -4.44
C VAL A 138 15.91 4.86 -2.95
N ILE A 139 14.89 5.62 -2.55
CA ILE A 139 14.60 5.89 -1.13
C ILE A 139 14.31 4.61 -0.36
N GLN A 140 13.49 3.71 -0.91
CA GLN A 140 13.24 2.40 -0.31
C GLN A 140 14.53 1.57 -0.22
N LYS A 141 15.44 1.66 -1.20
CA LYS A 141 16.72 0.97 -1.13
C LYS A 141 17.63 1.51 -0.04
N CYS A 142 17.64 2.83 0.18
CA CYS A 142 18.32 3.43 1.32
C CYS A 142 17.76 2.89 2.64
N LEU A 143 16.43 2.87 2.82
CA LEU A 143 15.80 2.34 4.04
C LEU A 143 16.16 0.87 4.32
N ASN A 144 16.25 0.03 3.27
CA ASN A 144 16.58 -1.39 3.42
C ASN A 144 18.07 -1.66 3.72
N LYS A 145 18.96 -0.74 3.33
CA LYS A 145 20.42 -0.98 3.32
C LYS A 145 21.17 -0.20 4.40
N LEU A 146 20.75 1.03 4.65
CA LEU A 146 21.42 1.93 5.59
C LEU A 146 20.98 1.63 7.02
N SER A 147 21.83 1.99 7.98
CA SER A 147 21.43 1.95 9.39
C SER A 147 20.30 2.97 9.67
N PRO A 148 19.56 2.83 10.78
CA PRO A 148 18.61 3.86 11.20
C PRO A 148 19.25 5.25 11.34
N GLU A 149 20.50 5.32 11.83
CA GLU A 149 21.24 6.57 11.96
C GLU A 149 21.55 7.19 10.59
N ASP A 150 22.07 6.41 9.66
CA ASP A 150 22.43 6.86 8.31
C ASP A 150 21.20 7.24 7.46
N SER A 151 20.04 6.63 7.73
CA SER A 151 18.77 6.94 7.06
C SER A 151 17.96 8.05 7.74
N SER A 152 18.50 8.67 8.81
CA SER A 152 17.85 9.77 9.56
C SER A 152 17.38 10.93 8.68
N PHE A 153 18.14 11.26 7.63
CA PHE A 153 17.78 12.32 6.68
C PHE A 153 16.44 12.04 5.96
N ILE A 154 16.11 10.76 5.73
CA ILE A 154 14.83 10.35 5.13
C ILE A 154 13.71 10.57 6.12
N PHE A 155 13.85 10.06 7.35
CA PHE A 155 12.83 10.22 8.39
C PHE A 155 12.54 11.68 8.67
N LYS A 156 13.57 12.51 8.80
CA LYS A 156 13.43 13.95 9.02
C LYS A 156 12.62 14.61 7.89
N ALA A 157 13.03 14.43 6.64
CA ALA A 157 12.34 15.03 5.49
C ALA A 157 10.89 14.53 5.37
N VAL A 158 10.65 13.24 5.64
CA VAL A 158 9.33 12.63 5.59
C VAL A 158 8.43 13.12 6.73
N GLY A 159 8.95 13.28 7.95
CA GLY A 159 8.19 13.81 9.08
C GLY A 159 7.81 15.28 8.89
N GLU A 160 8.77 16.11 8.44
CA GLU A 160 8.56 17.54 8.15
C GLU A 160 7.56 17.77 7.00
N ASN A 161 7.43 16.81 6.08
CA ASN A 161 6.55 16.90 4.90
C ASN A 161 5.50 15.76 4.85
N CYS A 162 5.07 15.26 6.03
CA CYS A 162 4.27 14.03 6.11
C CYS A 162 2.93 14.11 5.38
N VAL A 163 2.34 15.30 5.26
CA VAL A 163 1.10 15.49 4.49
C VAL A 163 1.35 15.36 2.99
N ASP A 164 2.35 16.07 2.47
CA ASP A 164 2.67 16.06 1.03
C ASP A 164 3.14 14.66 0.57
N VAL A 165 3.87 13.96 1.43
CA VAL A 165 4.27 12.57 1.19
C VAL A 165 3.06 11.63 1.32
N GLY A 166 2.30 11.73 2.40
CA GLY A 166 1.19 10.82 2.72
C GLY A 166 0.00 10.91 1.77
N THR A 167 -0.18 12.05 1.10
CA THR A 167 -1.25 12.29 0.11
C THR A 167 -0.81 12.00 -1.34
N HIS A 168 0.40 11.46 -1.54
CA HIS A 168 0.91 11.07 -2.84
C HIS A 168 0.79 9.56 -3.08
N ARG A 169 0.45 9.14 -4.31
CA ARG A 169 0.23 7.74 -4.69
C ARG A 169 1.38 6.78 -4.34
N HIS A 170 2.62 7.25 -4.48
CA HIS A 170 3.84 6.50 -4.13
C HIS A 170 4.30 6.83 -2.71
N GLY A 171 4.03 8.07 -2.28
CA GLY A 171 4.52 8.60 -1.02
C GLY A 171 3.84 7.96 0.18
N CYS A 172 2.54 7.65 0.10
CA CYS A 172 1.84 6.93 1.17
C CYS A 172 2.48 5.56 1.44
N CYS A 173 2.92 4.85 0.40
CA CYS A 173 3.59 3.56 0.52
C CYS A 173 4.98 3.71 1.13
N VAL A 174 5.76 4.72 0.69
CA VAL A 174 7.09 4.98 1.27
C VAL A 174 6.97 5.43 2.73
N LEU A 175 5.98 6.24 3.09
CA LEU A 175 5.72 6.66 4.46
C LEU A 175 5.45 5.47 5.39
N GLN A 176 4.69 4.47 4.93
CA GLN A 176 4.49 3.22 5.68
C GLN A 176 5.82 2.45 5.83
N ARG A 177 6.63 2.37 4.77
CA ARG A 177 7.97 1.75 4.87
C ARG A 177 8.90 2.51 5.81
N CYS A 178 8.79 3.83 5.90
CA CYS A 178 9.52 4.59 6.93
C CYS A 178 9.09 4.14 8.33
N ILE A 179 7.80 3.95 8.58
CA ILE A 179 7.32 3.47 9.89
C ILE A 179 7.80 2.04 10.20
N ASP A 180 7.92 1.17 9.18
CA ASP A 180 8.48 -0.19 9.33
C ASP A 180 9.96 -0.17 9.74
N HIS A 181 10.75 0.73 9.15
CA HIS A 181 12.22 0.76 9.30
C HIS A 181 12.73 1.68 10.41
N ALA A 182 11.89 2.60 10.88
CA ALA A 182 12.26 3.55 11.93
C ALA A 182 12.54 2.83 13.26
N ASP A 183 13.61 3.24 13.94
CA ASP A 183 13.89 2.78 15.30
C ASP A 183 12.90 3.36 16.33
N GLY A 184 12.97 2.93 17.59
CA GLY A 184 11.99 3.32 18.62
C GLY A 184 11.76 4.85 18.73
N HIS A 185 12.83 5.66 18.72
CA HIS A 185 12.70 7.11 18.82
C HIS A 185 12.24 7.74 17.52
N GLN A 186 12.80 7.31 16.39
CA GLN A 186 12.42 7.77 15.05
C GLN A 186 10.95 7.46 14.75
N LYS A 187 10.50 6.25 15.07
CA LYS A 187 9.13 5.78 14.85
C LYS A 187 8.14 6.58 15.67
N THR A 188 8.45 6.80 16.94
CA THR A 188 7.63 7.62 17.84
C THR A 188 7.50 9.05 17.32
N TRP A 189 8.62 9.67 16.93
CA TRP A 189 8.61 11.03 16.40
C TRP A 189 7.87 11.14 15.06
N LEU A 190 8.11 10.21 14.14
CA LEU A 190 7.45 10.19 12.82
C LEU A 190 5.93 10.00 12.95
N ILE A 191 5.50 9.03 13.77
CA ILE A 191 4.07 8.80 14.04
C ILE A 191 3.47 10.04 14.70
N LYS A 192 4.19 10.71 15.61
CA LYS A 192 3.70 11.97 16.19
C LYS A 192 3.46 13.03 15.11
N CYS A 193 4.39 13.23 14.18
CA CYS A 193 4.21 14.18 13.07
C CYS A 193 2.97 13.86 12.22
N ILE A 194 2.73 12.57 11.96
CA ILE A 194 1.55 12.09 11.22
C ILE A 194 0.27 12.34 12.04
N THR A 195 0.29 12.01 13.33
CA THR A 195 -0.82 12.22 14.27
C THR A 195 -1.21 13.69 14.35
N ASP A 196 -0.24 14.59 14.48
CA ASP A 196 -0.50 16.05 14.50
C ASP A 196 -1.17 16.56 13.20
N ASN A 197 -1.10 15.77 12.11
CA ASN A 197 -1.72 16.06 10.81
C ASN A 197 -2.84 15.08 10.42
N ALA A 198 -3.31 14.24 11.36
CA ALA A 198 -4.20 13.11 11.06
C ALA A 198 -5.52 13.55 10.41
N TYR A 199 -6.08 14.69 10.84
CA TYR A 199 -7.33 15.21 10.29
C TYR A 199 -7.23 15.58 8.80
N ARG A 200 -6.07 16.02 8.32
CA ARG A 200 -5.84 16.29 6.89
C ARG A 200 -5.70 14.98 6.13
N LEU A 201 -4.87 14.07 6.64
CA LEU A 201 -4.56 12.79 6.00
C LEU A 201 -5.77 11.86 5.89
N VAL A 202 -6.63 11.80 6.92
CA VAL A 202 -7.79 10.91 6.97
C VAL A 202 -8.82 11.19 5.86
N GLN A 203 -8.82 12.40 5.31
CA GLN A 203 -9.74 12.83 4.25
C GLN A 203 -9.21 12.55 2.83
N ASP A 204 -7.92 12.25 2.71
CA ASP A 204 -7.25 12.08 1.43
C ASP A 204 -7.40 10.63 0.89
N PRO A 205 -7.52 10.43 -0.45
CA PRO A 205 -7.62 9.10 -1.06
C PRO A 205 -6.46 8.15 -0.76
N PHE A 206 -5.27 8.67 -0.46
CA PHE A 206 -4.07 7.91 -0.10
C PHE A 206 -3.74 8.02 1.39
N GLY A 207 -3.86 9.23 1.95
CA GLY A 207 -3.55 9.52 3.35
C GLY A 207 -4.38 8.68 4.33
N ASN A 208 -5.63 8.35 4.00
CA ASN A 208 -6.47 7.48 4.84
C ASN A 208 -5.84 6.09 5.08
N TYR A 209 -5.05 5.57 4.14
CA TYR A 209 -4.37 4.29 4.31
C TYR A 209 -3.16 4.40 5.24
N VAL A 210 -2.48 5.54 5.28
CA VAL A 210 -1.40 5.80 6.24
C VAL A 210 -1.96 5.78 7.67
N ILE A 211 -3.10 6.44 7.87
CA ILE A 211 -3.78 6.47 9.17
C ILE A 211 -4.24 5.07 9.59
N GLN A 212 -4.88 4.33 8.70
CA GLN A 212 -5.27 2.95 8.97
C GLN A 212 -4.07 2.06 9.30
N TYR A 213 -2.96 2.24 8.58
CA TYR A 213 -1.73 1.50 8.81
C TYR A 213 -1.18 1.73 10.23
N ILE A 214 -1.19 2.97 10.75
CA ILE A 214 -0.78 3.23 12.14
C ILE A 214 -1.69 2.52 13.14
N ILE A 215 -3.00 2.52 12.91
CA ILE A 215 -3.96 1.80 13.75
C ILE A 215 -3.72 0.28 13.69
N ASP A 216 -3.33 -0.24 12.52
CA ASP A 216 -3.00 -1.65 12.28
C ASP A 216 -1.72 -2.12 12.96
N LEU A 217 -0.84 -1.20 13.39
CA LEU A 217 0.27 -1.57 14.27
C LEU A 217 -0.20 -2.12 15.61
N ASN A 218 -1.46 -1.82 16.01
CA ASN A 218 -2.08 -2.29 17.24
C ASN A 218 -1.29 -1.90 18.51
N GLU A 219 -0.71 -0.69 18.49
CA GLU A 219 0.03 -0.09 19.60
C GLU A 219 -0.80 1.06 20.21
N PRO A 220 -1.42 0.89 21.40
CA PRO A 220 -2.29 1.91 21.99
C PRO A 220 -1.63 3.28 22.17
N THR A 221 -0.31 3.30 22.40
CA THR A 221 0.50 4.53 22.51
C THR A 221 0.48 5.37 21.23
N PHE A 222 0.18 4.77 20.08
CA PHE A 222 0.03 5.45 18.78
C PHE A 222 -1.44 5.59 18.39
N THR A 223 -2.24 4.53 18.60
CA THR A 223 -3.67 4.52 18.21
C THR A 223 -4.47 5.55 18.99
N GLU A 224 -4.33 5.63 20.32
CA GLU A 224 -5.21 6.48 21.14
C GLU A 224 -4.99 7.99 20.88
N PRO A 225 -3.75 8.51 20.82
CA PRO A 225 -3.52 9.91 20.47
C PRO A 225 -3.99 10.26 19.06
N LEU A 226 -3.92 9.31 18.13
CA LEU A 226 -4.38 9.48 16.75
C LEU A 226 -5.90 9.57 16.69
N VAL A 227 -6.61 8.66 17.37
CA VAL A 227 -8.09 8.65 17.41
C VAL A 227 -8.62 9.92 18.06
N ALA A 228 -7.94 10.43 19.09
CA ALA A 228 -8.28 11.68 19.74
C ALA A 228 -8.30 12.90 18.79
N GLN A 229 -7.52 12.87 17.69
CA GLN A 229 -7.52 13.94 16.68
C GLN A 229 -8.85 14.06 15.91
N PHE A 230 -9.70 13.04 15.96
CA PHE A 230 -10.99 13.04 15.25
C PHE A 230 -12.14 13.55 16.11
N ARG A 231 -11.89 13.83 17.39
CA ARG A 231 -12.89 14.36 18.31
C ARG A 231 -13.45 15.70 17.80
N GLY A 232 -14.76 15.84 17.86
CA GLY A 232 -15.54 16.97 17.33
C GLY A 232 -15.82 16.86 15.83
N HIS A 233 -15.33 15.83 15.15
CA HIS A 233 -15.43 15.68 13.71
C HIS A 233 -15.89 14.29 13.25
N VAL A 234 -16.16 13.36 14.16
CA VAL A 234 -16.49 11.96 13.84
C VAL A 234 -17.70 11.87 12.92
N LEU A 235 -18.77 12.62 13.23
CA LEU A 235 -20.00 12.60 12.43
C LEU A 235 -19.75 13.10 10.99
N THR A 236 -18.92 14.12 10.83
CA THR A 236 -18.53 14.65 9.51
C THR A 236 -17.70 13.65 8.74
N LEU A 237 -16.65 13.09 9.37
CA LEU A 237 -15.76 12.10 8.76
C LEU A 237 -16.51 10.82 8.35
N SER A 238 -17.54 10.43 9.12
CA SER A 238 -18.36 9.24 8.84
C SER A 238 -19.10 9.32 7.50
N LYS A 239 -19.38 10.53 7.01
CA LYS A 239 -20.07 10.79 5.73
C LYS A 239 -19.12 10.92 4.54
N LEU A 240 -17.81 10.80 4.75
CA LEU A 240 -16.81 10.95 3.68
C LEU A 240 -16.32 9.59 3.18
N LYS A 241 -16.19 9.45 1.86
CA LYS A 241 -15.80 8.21 1.18
C LYS A 241 -14.56 7.51 1.75
N PHE A 242 -13.54 8.29 2.11
CA PHE A 242 -12.25 7.76 2.58
C PHE A 242 -12.21 7.69 4.09
N SER A 243 -12.61 8.77 4.77
CA SER A 243 -12.54 8.88 6.22
C SER A 243 -13.49 7.93 6.95
N SER A 244 -14.63 7.55 6.35
CA SER A 244 -15.54 6.58 6.97
C SER A 244 -14.85 5.26 7.27
N ASN A 245 -13.97 4.79 6.37
CA ASN A 245 -13.20 3.56 6.56
C ASN A 245 -12.27 3.66 7.78
N VAL A 246 -11.71 4.84 8.01
CA VAL A 246 -10.84 5.11 9.16
C VAL A 246 -11.66 5.17 10.45
N VAL A 247 -12.81 5.84 10.45
CA VAL A 247 -13.71 5.85 11.63
C VAL A 247 -14.14 4.43 12.00
N GLU A 248 -14.49 3.61 11.01
CA GLU A 248 -14.77 2.19 11.23
C GLU A 248 -13.55 1.44 11.80
N LYS A 249 -12.34 1.75 11.34
CA LYS A 249 -11.10 1.17 11.87
C LYS A 249 -10.88 1.55 13.33
N CYS A 250 -11.08 2.82 13.68
CA CYS A 250 -11.00 3.29 15.06
C CYS A 250 -12.00 2.54 15.96
N LEU A 251 -13.25 2.35 15.50
CA LEU A 251 -14.26 1.58 16.25
C LEU A 251 -13.86 0.12 16.50
N ARG A 252 -13.08 -0.48 15.60
CA ARG A 252 -12.62 -1.88 15.72
C ARG A 252 -11.40 -2.06 16.62
N CYS A 253 -10.50 -1.08 16.65
CA CYS A 253 -9.14 -1.26 17.15
C CYS A 253 -8.76 -0.36 18.34
N SER A 254 -9.55 0.66 18.67
CA SER A 254 -9.27 1.55 19.80
C SER A 254 -9.87 1.05 21.12
N SER A 255 -9.42 1.65 22.22
CA SER A 255 -9.91 1.37 23.57
C SER A 255 -11.41 1.67 23.74
N ASP A 256 -11.99 1.17 24.84
CA ASP A 256 -13.38 1.45 25.19
C ASP A 256 -13.65 2.96 25.31
N GLU A 257 -12.71 3.72 25.86
CA GLU A 257 -12.81 5.17 26.01
C GLU A 257 -12.92 5.87 24.65
N SER A 258 -12.03 5.52 23.71
CA SER A 258 -12.04 6.08 22.36
C SER A 258 -13.27 5.64 21.57
N ARG A 259 -13.70 4.37 21.69
CA ARG A 259 -14.95 3.90 21.10
C ARG A 259 -16.16 4.63 21.66
N ASN A 260 -16.20 4.88 22.97
CA ASN A 260 -17.27 5.64 23.61
C ASN A 260 -17.30 7.09 23.13
N MET A 261 -16.13 7.72 22.96
CA MET A 261 -16.02 9.07 22.38
C MET A 261 -16.61 9.10 20.96
N ILE A 262 -16.22 8.16 20.10
CA ILE A 262 -16.70 8.06 18.73
C ILE A 262 -18.23 7.87 18.71
N VAL A 263 -18.75 6.90 19.49
CA VAL A 263 -20.18 6.62 19.51
C VAL A 263 -20.98 7.79 20.10
N SER A 264 -20.43 8.49 21.10
CA SER A 264 -21.08 9.68 21.65
C SER A 264 -21.33 10.74 20.57
N GLU A 265 -20.35 11.02 19.70
CA GLU A 265 -20.55 11.97 18.60
C GLU A 265 -21.53 11.46 17.53
N LEU A 266 -21.61 10.15 17.30
CA LEU A 266 -22.61 9.57 16.41
C LEU A 266 -24.03 9.71 16.96
N LEU A 267 -24.20 9.72 18.29
CA LEU A 267 -25.47 9.97 18.96
C LEU A 267 -25.93 11.42 18.80
N ASP A 268 -24.98 12.36 18.71
CA ASP A 268 -25.25 13.79 18.52
C ASP A 268 -25.83 14.13 17.15
N ALA A 269 -25.92 13.15 16.23
CA ALA A 269 -26.60 13.32 14.95
C ALA A 269 -28.06 13.79 15.11
N GLY A 270 -28.73 13.43 16.22
CA GLY A 270 -30.07 13.89 16.54
C GLY A 270 -31.03 13.76 15.36
N ASN A 271 -31.61 14.87 14.91
CA ASN A 271 -32.56 14.90 13.78
C ASN A 271 -31.93 14.53 12.41
N GLU A 272 -30.60 14.55 12.29
CA GLU A 272 -29.90 14.16 11.06
C GLU A 272 -29.67 12.65 10.95
N ILE A 273 -30.00 11.87 11.98
CA ILE A 273 -29.74 10.42 12.01
C ILE A 273 -30.30 9.70 10.79
N GLU A 274 -31.53 10.01 10.37
CA GLU A 274 -32.13 9.36 9.19
C GLU A 274 -31.31 9.60 7.92
N ARG A 275 -30.74 10.80 7.75
CA ARG A 275 -29.86 11.12 6.63
C ARG A 275 -28.57 10.31 6.72
N CYS A 276 -27.97 10.21 7.90
CA CYS A 276 -26.77 9.41 8.11
C CYS A 276 -26.99 7.92 7.85
N LEU A 277 -28.14 7.36 8.25
CA LEU A 277 -28.47 5.96 8.01
C LEU A 277 -28.72 5.65 6.52
N ARG A 278 -29.10 6.66 5.73
CA ARG A 278 -29.27 6.58 4.26
C ARG A 278 -28.02 6.98 3.47
N ASP A 279 -27.03 7.57 4.13
CA ASP A 279 -25.81 8.06 3.49
C ASP A 279 -25.01 6.91 2.87
N SER A 280 -24.26 7.21 1.81
CA SER A 280 -23.49 6.18 1.08
C SER A 280 -22.35 5.57 1.91
N TYR A 281 -21.91 6.26 2.97
CA TYR A 281 -20.77 5.88 3.80
C TYR A 281 -21.13 5.75 5.28
N ALA A 282 -21.83 6.72 5.85
CA ALA A 282 -22.08 6.75 7.29
C ALA A 282 -22.90 5.54 7.77
N ASN A 283 -23.77 4.97 6.93
CA ASN A 283 -24.52 3.75 7.26
C ASN A 283 -23.60 2.58 7.67
N TYR A 284 -22.38 2.48 7.11
CA TYR A 284 -21.40 1.46 7.47
C TYR A 284 -20.73 1.74 8.81
N VAL A 285 -20.52 3.02 9.14
CA VAL A 285 -20.00 3.45 10.44
C VAL A 285 -20.99 3.11 11.56
N TYR A 286 -22.28 3.40 11.38
CA TYR A 286 -23.31 3.03 12.37
C TYR A 286 -23.43 1.52 12.55
N GLN A 287 -23.31 0.74 11.47
CA GLN A 287 -23.25 -0.73 11.54
C GLN A 287 -22.04 -1.20 12.35
N THR A 288 -20.86 -0.61 12.13
CA THR A 288 -19.63 -0.94 12.86
C THR A 288 -19.71 -0.53 14.33
N ALA A 289 -20.34 0.60 14.64
CA ALA A 289 -20.58 1.03 16.01
C ALA A 289 -21.52 0.06 16.77
N LEU A 290 -22.55 -0.47 16.09
CA LEU A 290 -23.43 -1.51 16.65
C LEU A 290 -22.72 -2.87 16.85
N ASP A 291 -21.62 -3.13 16.14
CA ASP A 291 -20.81 -4.35 16.32
C ASP A 291 -19.77 -4.19 17.41
N HIS A 292 -19.09 -3.04 17.46
CA HIS A 292 -17.87 -2.86 18.26
C HIS A 292 -17.99 -1.85 19.40
N GLY A 293 -19.08 -1.10 19.52
CA GLY A 293 -19.31 -0.22 20.68
C GLY A 293 -19.37 -0.99 22.00
N THR A 294 -19.21 -0.28 23.12
CA THR A 294 -19.53 -0.85 24.44
C THR A 294 -21.03 -1.10 24.56
N ASN A 295 -21.45 -1.99 25.46
CA ASN A 295 -22.87 -2.36 25.58
C ASN A 295 -23.78 -1.15 25.88
N ASP A 296 -23.34 -0.22 26.74
CA ASP A 296 -24.07 1.01 27.04
C ASP A 296 -24.23 1.89 25.79
N MET A 297 -23.14 2.13 25.06
CA MET A 297 -23.15 2.91 23.83
C MET A 297 -24.01 2.26 22.73
N LYS A 298 -23.97 0.93 22.60
CA LYS A 298 -24.81 0.18 21.67
C LYS A 298 -26.29 0.34 22.01
N GLN A 299 -26.67 0.23 23.28
CA GLN A 299 -28.05 0.43 23.71
C GLN A 299 -28.54 1.85 23.34
N ARG A 300 -27.74 2.88 23.61
CA ARG A 300 -28.08 4.26 23.24
C ARG A 300 -28.23 4.45 21.73
N LEU A 301 -27.38 3.82 20.92
CA LEU A 301 -27.49 3.84 19.45
C LEU A 301 -28.76 3.14 18.98
N VAL A 302 -29.10 1.99 19.57
CA VAL A 302 -30.32 1.26 19.27
C VAL A 302 -31.55 2.14 19.52
N ASP A 303 -31.60 2.80 20.67
CA ASP A 303 -32.72 3.67 21.04
C ASP A 303 -32.85 4.88 20.11
N LEU A 304 -31.73 5.44 19.64
CA LEU A 304 -31.71 6.50 18.65
C LEU A 304 -32.19 6.02 17.26
N ILE A 305 -31.77 4.83 16.82
CA ILE A 305 -32.00 4.36 15.43
C ILE A 305 -33.40 3.74 15.27
N ARG A 306 -33.91 3.04 16.29
CA ARG A 306 -35.14 2.24 16.24
C ARG A 306 -36.36 3.00 15.70
N PRO A 307 -36.63 4.26 16.10
CA PRO A 307 -37.75 5.05 15.56
C PRO A 307 -37.67 5.29 14.04
N HIS A 308 -36.46 5.30 13.46
CA HIS A 308 -36.24 5.59 12.05
C HIS A 308 -36.21 4.32 11.18
N LEU A 309 -36.11 3.12 11.75
CA LEU A 309 -36.08 1.86 11.00
C LEU A 309 -37.23 1.69 10.00
N PRO A 310 -38.50 2.03 10.31
CA PRO A 310 -39.60 1.90 9.36
C PRO A 310 -39.35 2.66 8.04
N SER A 311 -38.66 3.80 8.11
CA SER A 311 -38.38 4.66 6.96
C SER A 311 -37.31 4.09 6.02
N ILE A 312 -36.40 3.25 6.54
CA ILE A 312 -35.26 2.66 5.81
C ILE A 312 -35.38 1.14 5.60
N ARG A 313 -36.43 0.49 6.11
CA ARG A 313 -36.59 -0.98 6.13
C ARG A 313 -36.45 -1.68 4.78
N ASN A 314 -36.81 -1.00 3.68
CA ASN A 314 -36.78 -1.57 2.32
C ASN A 314 -35.41 -1.44 1.65
N THR A 315 -34.44 -0.81 2.30
CA THR A 315 -33.08 -0.61 1.77
C THR A 315 -32.15 -1.74 2.20
N PRO A 316 -31.08 -2.05 1.44
CA PRO A 316 -30.09 -3.05 1.86
C PRO A 316 -29.43 -2.73 3.21
N TYR A 317 -29.07 -1.46 3.46
CA TYR A 317 -28.46 -1.01 4.71
C TYR A 317 -29.46 -1.04 5.88
N GLY A 318 -30.71 -0.61 5.68
CA GLY A 318 -31.74 -0.68 6.72
C GLY A 318 -32.01 -2.10 7.19
N ARG A 319 -32.02 -3.09 6.29
CA ARG A 319 -32.12 -4.51 6.66
C ARG A 319 -30.94 -5.00 7.51
N ARG A 320 -29.71 -4.60 7.16
CA ARG A 320 -28.51 -4.96 7.94
C ARG A 320 -28.52 -4.33 9.33
N ILE A 321 -28.86 -3.04 9.42
CA ILE A 321 -28.96 -2.31 10.69
C ILE A 321 -30.04 -2.96 11.57
N SER A 322 -31.22 -3.26 11.02
CA SER A 322 -32.29 -3.95 11.76
C SER A 322 -31.83 -5.31 12.28
N ALA A 323 -31.12 -6.10 11.48
CA ALA A 323 -30.61 -7.40 11.91
C ALA A 323 -29.61 -7.29 13.08
N LYS A 324 -28.73 -6.28 13.05
CA LYS A 324 -27.79 -6.01 14.16
C LYS A 324 -28.52 -5.61 15.45
N ILE A 325 -29.54 -4.77 15.34
CA ILE A 325 -30.37 -4.38 16.49
C ILE A 325 -31.09 -5.60 17.08
N SER A 326 -31.70 -6.44 16.24
CA SER A 326 -32.35 -7.67 16.72
C SER A 326 -31.38 -8.66 17.37
N ALA A 327 -30.15 -8.79 16.86
CA ALA A 327 -29.13 -9.62 17.45
C ALA A 327 -28.66 -9.09 18.82
N PHE A 328 -28.56 -7.76 18.96
CA PHE A 328 -28.24 -7.11 20.23
C PHE A 328 -29.34 -7.32 21.26
N ASP A 329 -30.61 -7.11 20.88
CA ASP A 329 -31.78 -7.34 21.75
C ASP A 329 -31.84 -8.81 22.25
N ALA A 330 -31.62 -9.78 21.36
CA ALA A 330 -31.58 -11.19 21.71
C ALA A 330 -30.47 -11.52 22.73
N SER A 331 -29.31 -10.88 22.59
CA SER A 331 -28.18 -11.05 23.51
C SER A 331 -28.47 -10.44 24.90
N GLY A 332 -29.16 -9.31 24.96
CA GLY A 332 -29.60 -8.67 26.20
C GLY A 332 -30.67 -9.47 26.96
N ILE A 333 -31.59 -10.14 26.24
CA ILE A 333 -32.61 -11.00 26.85
C ILE A 333 -31.97 -12.22 27.53
N THR A 334 -30.92 -12.81 26.95
CA THR A 334 -30.23 -13.96 27.55
C THR A 334 -29.43 -13.61 28.82
N ALA A 335 -29.04 -12.36 29.01
CA ALA A 335 -28.32 -11.91 30.22
C ALA A 335 -29.26 -11.65 31.42
N ASN A 336 -30.55 -11.40 31.18
CA ASN A 336 -31.53 -11.01 32.21
C ASN A 336 -32.61 -12.07 32.52
N THR A 337 -32.52 -13.28 31.96
CA THR A 337 -33.36 -14.41 32.41
C THR A 337 -32.76 -15.05 33.66
N PRO A 338 -33.46 -15.07 34.82
CA PRO A 338 -33.10 -15.97 35.91
C PRO A 338 -33.19 -17.40 35.37
N ALA A 339 -32.18 -18.22 35.66
CA ALA A 339 -32.18 -19.65 35.32
C ALA A 339 -33.52 -20.27 35.78
N ARG A 340 -34.37 -20.63 34.83
CA ARG A 340 -35.55 -21.43 35.11
C ARG A 340 -35.05 -22.83 35.47
N PRO A 341 -35.40 -23.40 36.63
CA PRO A 341 -34.93 -24.72 36.99
C PRO A 341 -35.45 -25.74 35.96
N PRO A 342 -34.67 -26.77 35.61
CA PRO A 342 -35.13 -27.82 34.73
C PRO A 342 -36.28 -28.58 35.41
N VAL A 343 -37.37 -28.76 34.67
CA VAL A 343 -38.49 -29.63 35.05
C VAL A 343 -37.99 -31.08 35.12
N PRO A 344 -38.31 -31.86 36.17
CA PRO A 344 -37.86 -33.25 36.26
C PRO A 344 -38.64 -34.14 35.30
N SER A 345 -37.91 -34.95 34.55
CA SER A 345 -38.44 -36.03 33.70
C SER A 345 -38.80 -37.24 34.57
N ASP A 346 -40.06 -37.65 34.51
CA ASP A 346 -40.57 -38.88 35.15
C ASP A 346 -40.00 -40.13 34.46
N GLN A 347 -39.50 -41.06 35.27
CA GLN A 347 -39.03 -42.38 34.85
C GLN A 347 -40.11 -43.44 35.08
N THR A 348 -40.47 -44.18 34.04
CA THR A 348 -40.93 -45.57 34.19
C THR A 348 -40.37 -46.46 33.09
N GLY A 349 -39.29 -47.18 33.45
CA GLY A 349 -39.16 -48.64 33.34
C GLY A 349 -39.20 -49.35 31.98
N GLY A 350 -38.07 -49.96 31.59
CA GLY A 350 -38.01 -51.07 30.63
C GLY A 350 -36.57 -51.55 30.34
N GLN A 351 -36.22 -52.74 30.81
CA GLN A 351 -34.87 -53.33 30.90
C GLN A 351 -34.21 -53.82 29.58
N VAL A 352 -32.88 -53.59 29.52
CA VAL A 352 -31.74 -54.50 29.19
C VAL A 352 -31.69 -55.31 27.87
N SER A 353 -30.61 -55.14 27.08
CA SER A 353 -29.64 -56.22 26.74
C SER A 353 -28.30 -55.71 26.14
N ILE A 354 -27.33 -56.62 26.07
CA ILE A 354 -25.87 -56.48 26.28
C ILE A 354 -25.02 -56.63 24.98
N ARG A 355 -24.04 -55.71 24.75
CA ARG A 355 -22.70 -55.79 24.05
C ARG A 355 -22.59 -56.29 22.58
N PRO A 356 -21.43 -56.16 21.88
CA PRO A 356 -20.34 -55.15 21.93
C PRO A 356 -19.90 -54.60 20.53
N ALA A 357 -18.88 -53.74 20.55
CA ALA A 357 -18.29 -52.92 19.49
C ALA A 357 -17.70 -53.62 18.25
N HIS A 358 -17.65 -52.91 17.11
CA HIS A 358 -16.49 -52.85 16.20
C HIS A 358 -16.49 -51.66 15.21
N GLN A 359 -15.41 -50.87 15.32
CA GLN A 359 -14.58 -50.20 14.29
C GLN A 359 -15.08 -49.14 13.27
N ARG A 360 -14.48 -47.95 13.47
CA ARG A 360 -13.69 -47.08 12.55
C ARG A 360 -14.39 -46.22 11.50
N GLY A 361 -14.08 -44.91 11.59
CA GLY A 361 -14.12 -43.95 10.49
C GLY A 361 -13.89 -42.52 10.97
N ILE A 362 -12.63 -42.10 11.05
CA ILE A 362 -12.16 -40.77 11.50
C ILE A 362 -12.46 -39.71 10.43
N SER A 363 -12.94 -38.53 10.83
CA SER A 363 -12.75 -37.25 10.13
C SER A 363 -13.04 -36.10 11.09
N ASN A 364 -11.99 -35.54 11.70
CA ASN A 364 -12.04 -34.32 12.50
C ASN A 364 -11.27 -33.25 11.72
N SER A 365 -11.92 -32.16 11.35
CA SER A 365 -11.27 -30.95 10.81
C SER A 365 -11.87 -29.72 11.47
N THR A 366 -11.24 -29.31 12.56
CA THR A 366 -11.31 -27.98 13.15
C THR A 366 -10.57 -26.98 12.26
N ASN A 367 -11.29 -26.01 11.68
CA ASN A 367 -10.67 -24.88 10.97
C ASN A 367 -10.64 -23.65 11.89
N SER A 368 -9.50 -23.46 12.54
CA SER A 368 -9.01 -22.18 13.06
C SER A 368 -8.44 -21.37 11.90
N THR A 369 -9.00 -20.19 11.60
CA THR A 369 -8.44 -19.27 10.60
C THR A 369 -7.65 -18.17 11.30
N SER A 370 -6.33 -18.31 11.27
CA SER A 370 -5.35 -17.26 11.51
C SER A 370 -5.16 -16.47 10.21
N SER A 371 -5.39 -15.15 10.25
CA SER A 371 -5.14 -14.25 9.12
C SER A 371 -3.69 -13.79 9.11
N THR A 372 -2.86 -14.47 8.33
CA THR A 372 -1.51 -14.02 7.96
C THR A 372 -1.62 -13.13 6.72
N PHE A 373 -1.33 -11.83 6.85
CA PHE A 373 -1.25 -10.90 5.73
C PHE A 373 0.16 -10.93 5.15
N GLN A 374 0.33 -11.53 3.97
CA GLN A 374 1.60 -11.54 3.23
C GLN A 374 1.78 -10.23 2.47
N GLY A 375 2.88 -9.54 2.76
CA GLY A 375 3.34 -8.36 2.05
C GLY A 375 3.75 -8.66 0.61
N TYR A 376 3.34 -7.79 -0.30
CA TYR A 376 3.81 -7.78 -1.68
C TYR A 376 5.25 -7.26 -1.74
N THR A 377 6.20 -8.15 -1.99
CA THR A 377 7.53 -7.83 -2.48
C THR A 377 7.61 -8.19 -3.96
N HIS A 378 7.67 -7.19 -4.85
CA HIS A 378 8.05 -7.43 -6.25
C HIS A 378 9.57 -7.31 -6.37
N SER A 379 10.22 -8.47 -6.45
CA SER A 379 11.60 -8.61 -6.91
C SER A 379 11.56 -9.25 -8.30
N ILE A 380 12.21 -8.62 -9.28
CA ILE A 380 12.32 -9.11 -10.66
C ILE A 380 13.79 -9.47 -10.93
N ASN A 381 14.01 -10.76 -11.20
CA ASN A 381 15.08 -11.40 -11.97
C ASN A 381 14.50 -12.80 -12.29
N GLY A 382 14.58 -13.46 -13.44
CA GLY A 382 15.33 -13.33 -14.69
C GLY A 382 15.49 -14.76 -15.24
N ALA A 383 14.81 -15.07 -16.36
CA ALA A 383 15.01 -16.17 -17.34
C ALA A 383 15.26 -17.64 -16.90
N ASN A 384 14.35 -18.57 -17.24
CA ASN A 384 14.54 -19.63 -18.26
C ASN A 384 13.27 -20.47 -18.46
N GLY A 385 12.99 -20.90 -19.69
CA GLY A 385 11.72 -21.52 -20.11
C GLY A 385 11.65 -23.06 -20.02
N ASN A 386 10.43 -23.60 -20.12
CA ASN A 386 9.97 -24.55 -21.15
C ASN A 386 8.50 -24.99 -20.87
N GLY A 387 7.66 -25.04 -21.91
CA GLY A 387 6.64 -26.08 -22.14
C GLY A 387 5.34 -26.17 -21.31
N ASN A 388 4.22 -26.01 -22.03
CA ASN A 388 2.89 -26.63 -21.88
C ASN A 388 1.71 -25.91 -21.19
N HIS A 389 0.61 -25.96 -21.94
CA HIS A 389 -0.74 -25.40 -21.80
C HIS A 389 -1.41 -25.53 -20.44
N VAL A 390 -2.00 -24.42 -19.92
CA VAL A 390 -3.32 -24.38 -19.24
C VAL A 390 -3.97 -22.98 -19.36
N ALA A 391 -5.25 -22.98 -19.70
CA ALA A 391 -6.33 -21.98 -19.59
C ALA A 391 -6.02 -20.49 -19.27
N ALA A 392 -6.51 -19.62 -20.16
CA ALA A 392 -6.65 -18.18 -19.92
C ALA A 392 -7.62 -17.90 -18.76
N ILE A 393 -7.13 -17.19 -17.73
CA ILE A 393 -7.96 -16.56 -16.70
C ILE A 393 -8.08 -15.08 -17.06
N THR A 394 -9.27 -14.70 -17.48
CA THR A 394 -9.72 -13.34 -17.77
C THR A 394 -9.83 -12.57 -16.46
N TYR A 395 -9.11 -11.45 -16.30
CA TYR A 395 -9.41 -10.47 -15.25
C TYR A 395 -10.59 -9.59 -15.70
N PRO A 396 -11.54 -9.24 -14.82
CA PRO A 396 -12.57 -8.27 -15.15
C PRO A 396 -11.94 -6.89 -15.28
N GLY A 397 -11.81 -6.42 -16.53
CA GLY A 397 -11.44 -5.04 -16.83
C GLY A 397 -12.47 -4.07 -16.25
N GLN A 398 -11.97 -3.03 -15.59
CA GLN A 398 -12.77 -1.84 -15.31
C GLN A 398 -13.28 -1.25 -16.63
N ALA A 399 -14.59 -0.99 -16.69
CA ALA A 399 -15.19 -0.27 -17.80
C ALA A 399 -14.59 1.15 -17.91
N PRO A 400 -14.26 1.64 -19.12
CA PRO A 400 -13.83 3.02 -19.30
C PRO A 400 -14.97 3.99 -18.96
N PRO A 401 -14.65 5.23 -18.53
CA PRO A 401 -15.66 6.21 -18.16
C PRO A 401 -16.54 6.58 -19.35
N GLN A 402 -17.86 6.57 -19.15
CA GLN A 402 -18.83 7.01 -20.17
C GLN A 402 -18.67 8.51 -20.44
N SER A 403 -18.66 8.86 -21.73
CA SER A 403 -18.70 10.23 -22.24
C SER A 403 -20.05 10.91 -21.92
N PRO A 404 -20.13 12.25 -21.87
CA PRO A 404 -21.39 12.95 -21.60
C PRO A 404 -22.41 12.66 -22.70
N ARG A 405 -23.66 12.37 -22.33
CA ARG A 405 -24.78 12.20 -23.27
C ARG A 405 -24.96 13.47 -24.11
N GLY A 406 -24.63 13.37 -25.40
CA GLY A 406 -24.99 14.35 -26.41
C GLY A 406 -26.50 14.39 -26.65
N GLN A 407 -27.04 15.59 -26.81
CA GLN A 407 -28.41 15.84 -27.26
C GLN A 407 -28.60 15.24 -28.66
N GLN A 408 -29.68 14.49 -28.87
CA GLN A 408 -30.08 14.02 -30.20
C GLN A 408 -30.64 15.20 -31.03
N PRO A 409 -30.29 15.33 -32.32
CA PRO A 409 -30.96 16.25 -33.23
C PRO A 409 -32.32 15.67 -33.68
N PRO A 410 -33.27 16.53 -34.13
CA PRO A 410 -34.60 16.08 -34.54
C PRO A 410 -34.58 15.33 -35.88
N PRO A 411 -35.61 14.53 -36.19
CA PRO A 411 -35.64 13.69 -37.38
C PRO A 411 -35.80 14.53 -38.68
N GLN A 412 -34.98 14.21 -39.69
CA GLN A 412 -35.10 14.73 -41.05
C GLN A 412 -36.07 13.85 -41.87
N PHE A 413 -37.02 14.49 -42.56
CA PHE A 413 -37.91 13.88 -43.56
C PHE A 413 -37.19 13.65 -44.91
N PRO A 414 -37.63 12.69 -45.74
CA PRO A 414 -36.97 12.37 -47.01
C PRO A 414 -37.30 13.39 -48.12
N PRO A 415 -36.42 13.58 -49.12
CA PRO A 415 -36.65 14.53 -50.21
C PRO A 415 -37.36 13.85 -51.39
N GLY A 416 -38.42 14.49 -51.91
CA GLY A 416 -39.00 14.10 -53.19
C GLY A 416 -40.26 14.89 -53.54
N GLY A 417 -40.20 15.70 -54.61
CA GLY A 417 -41.38 16.23 -55.29
C GLY A 417 -41.27 17.68 -55.73
N GLN A 418 -40.89 17.89 -56.99
CA GLN A 418 -40.95 19.16 -57.71
C GLN A 418 -42.41 19.65 -57.91
N ALA A 419 -42.52 20.99 -57.95
CA ALA A 419 -43.42 21.80 -58.78
C ALA A 419 -44.95 21.64 -58.66
N SER A 420 -45.64 22.75 -58.40
CA SER A 420 -46.43 23.50 -59.40
C SER A 420 -47.49 24.41 -58.74
N GLY A 421 -47.44 25.71 -59.05
CA GLY A 421 -48.58 26.66 -59.04
C GLY A 421 -49.19 26.99 -57.67
N ASN A 422 -49.93 28.08 -57.48
CA ASN A 422 -50.28 29.20 -58.33
C ASN A 422 -51.03 30.20 -57.41
N PHE A 423 -50.84 31.49 -57.68
CA PHE A 423 -51.79 32.59 -57.49
C PHE A 423 -52.19 33.13 -56.09
N PHE A 424 -51.96 34.46 -56.02
CA PHE A 424 -52.53 35.55 -55.24
C PHE A 424 -52.13 35.75 -53.78
#